data_AF-A0A5R9AS18-F1
#
_entry.id   AF-A0A5R9AS18-F1
#
_cell.length_a   1.000
_cell.length_b   1.000
_cell.length_c   1.000
_cell.angle_alpha   90.00
_cell.angle_beta   90.00
_cell.angle_gamma   90.00
#
_symmetry.space_group_name_H-M   'P 1'
#
loop_
_entity.id
_entity.type
_entity.pdbx_description
1 polymer ?
#
loop_
_entity_poly.entity_id
_entity_poly.type
_entity_poly.pdbx_seq_one_letter_code
_entity_poly.pdbx_strand_id
1 'polypeptide(L)'
;MKRYIKNIMLLSLVATGFIACESSNKAINDVFDTVTRGAVFRATTPTADIAAQSLSFSDPSSSFSTTFEVEDNAQGALLQDVQVYSSFTSAADPDSSVAEVLITTLPASAFSPNADELPSITVAYTLGELAAASGLTASDYTGGDSFIIRYVLNLTDGRAFSNGNLNNTVSGGSYFRSPFQYTIPLVCPPIVPTAGEWTLALQDSYGDSWNGASLDVIIDGTSTNYTHDGGAETTFAFDVPAGTESIQIVHNTGSYDEENSFQVVSANGETVLDLGPSPAKGNLFDFCLPLNL
;
A
#
# COMPACT_ATOMS: atom_id res chain seq x y z
N MET A 1 32.68 29.91 -74.82
CA MET A 1 31.77 30.44 -73.77
C MET A 1 30.95 29.38 -73.02
N LYS A 2 30.51 28.26 -73.64
CA LYS A 2 29.68 27.23 -72.95
C LYS A 2 30.38 26.36 -71.90
N ARG A 3 31.71 26.34 -71.83
CA ARG A 3 32.48 25.44 -70.95
C ARG A 3 32.84 26.06 -69.58
N TYR A 4 32.72 27.38 -69.44
CA TYR A 4 33.01 28.11 -68.19
C TYR A 4 31.77 28.37 -67.33
N ILE A 5 30.56 28.32 -67.93
CA ILE A 5 29.29 28.50 -67.22
C ILE A 5 29.00 27.33 -66.26
N LYS A 6 29.40 26.10 -66.63
CA LYS A 6 29.19 24.91 -65.78
C LYS A 6 30.03 24.93 -64.50
N ASN A 7 31.24 25.51 -64.54
CA ASN A 7 32.11 25.58 -63.37
C ASN A 7 31.74 26.74 -62.44
N ILE A 8 31.15 27.82 -62.97
CA ILE A 8 30.67 28.95 -62.15
C ILE A 8 29.37 28.60 -61.42
N MET A 9 28.48 27.82 -62.05
CA MET A 9 27.24 27.35 -61.41
C MET A 9 27.47 26.32 -60.30
N LEU A 10 28.55 25.54 -60.39
CA LEU A 10 28.93 24.56 -59.35
C LEU A 10 29.61 25.26 -58.15
N LEU A 11 30.32 26.36 -58.39
CA LEU A 11 30.98 27.13 -57.33
C LEU A 11 29.99 28.01 -56.55
N SER A 12 28.91 28.49 -57.18
CA SER A 12 27.84 29.21 -56.48
C SER A 12 26.96 28.31 -55.62
N LEU A 13 26.81 27.02 -55.98
CA LEU A 13 26.02 26.06 -55.21
C LEU A 13 26.75 25.59 -53.93
N VAL A 14 28.09 25.52 -53.97
CA VAL A 14 28.94 25.18 -52.81
C VAL A 14 29.05 26.36 -51.84
N ALA A 15 29.05 27.61 -52.33
CA ALA A 15 29.06 28.80 -51.47
C ALA A 15 27.75 28.98 -50.66
N THR A 16 26.60 28.53 -51.18
CA THR A 16 25.33 28.51 -50.43
C THR A 16 25.19 27.35 -49.44
N GLY A 17 26.05 26.34 -49.52
CA GLY A 17 26.04 25.19 -48.60
C GLY A 17 26.66 25.45 -47.23
N PHE A 18 27.42 26.54 -47.08
CA PHE A 18 28.06 26.92 -45.82
C PHE A 18 27.31 28.01 -45.03
N ILE A 19 26.21 28.56 -45.56
CA ILE A 19 25.37 29.56 -44.87
C ILE A 19 24.10 28.92 -44.27
N ALA A 20 23.79 27.65 -44.61
CA ALA A 20 22.72 26.89 -43.94
C ALA A 20 23.08 26.40 -42.52
N CYS A 21 24.18 26.88 -41.96
CA CYS A 21 24.54 26.74 -40.55
C CYS A 21 24.37 28.08 -39.81
N GLU A 22 23.46 28.95 -40.24
CA GLU A 22 22.83 29.84 -39.27
C GLU A 22 21.89 28.96 -38.45
N SER A 23 22.26 28.77 -37.18
CA SER A 23 21.43 28.16 -36.15
C SER A 23 20.00 28.65 -36.35
N SER A 24 19.12 27.78 -36.88
CA SER A 24 17.71 28.10 -36.87
C SER A 24 17.34 28.23 -35.39
N ASN A 25 17.23 29.47 -34.90
CA ASN A 25 16.71 29.74 -33.58
C ASN A 25 15.22 29.39 -33.65
N LYS A 26 14.96 28.10 -33.54
CA LYS A 26 13.61 27.56 -33.51
C LYS A 26 13.01 28.12 -32.23
N ALA A 27 11.75 28.56 -32.27
CA ALA A 27 11.03 28.99 -31.07
C ALA A 27 11.09 27.96 -29.92
N ILE A 28 11.38 26.68 -30.23
CA ILE A 28 11.66 25.65 -29.23
C ILE A 28 12.93 25.94 -28.40
N ASN A 29 14.00 26.47 -28.99
CA ASN A 29 15.23 26.83 -28.29
C ASN A 29 15.00 28.02 -27.38
N ASP A 30 14.26 29.04 -27.85
CA ASP A 30 13.81 30.13 -26.98
C ASP A 30 13.00 29.58 -25.80
N VAL A 31 12.13 28.59 -26.01
CA VAL A 31 11.38 27.91 -24.92
C VAL A 31 12.32 27.16 -23.96
N PHE A 32 13.35 26.48 -24.45
CA PHE A 32 14.33 25.81 -23.58
C PHE A 32 15.17 26.81 -22.76
N ASP A 33 15.45 27.99 -23.32
CA ASP A 33 16.27 29.03 -22.70
C ASP A 33 15.46 29.96 -21.78
N THR A 34 14.15 30.11 -22.00
CA THR A 34 13.27 30.98 -21.18
C THR A 34 12.39 30.24 -20.19
N VAL A 35 12.21 28.92 -20.30
CA VAL A 35 11.37 28.15 -19.39
C VAL A 35 12.21 27.38 -18.39
N THR A 36 12.04 27.71 -17.11
CA THR A 36 12.59 26.92 -16.00
C THR A 36 11.93 25.55 -15.97
N ARG A 37 12.70 24.50 -16.27
CA ARG A 37 12.26 23.10 -16.14
C ARG A 37 12.27 22.68 -14.67
N GLY A 38 11.22 21.99 -14.25
CA GLY A 38 11.11 21.38 -12.92
C GLY A 38 11.93 20.09 -12.80
N ALA A 39 11.80 19.44 -11.65
CA ALA A 39 12.29 18.09 -11.42
C ALA A 39 11.13 17.21 -10.93
N VAL A 40 11.21 15.91 -11.18
CA VAL A 40 10.22 14.92 -10.76
C VAL A 40 10.88 13.83 -9.95
N PHE A 41 10.15 13.33 -8.95
CA PHE A 41 10.49 12.12 -8.19
C PHE A 41 9.48 11.04 -8.55
N ARG A 42 9.73 10.41 -9.69
CA ARG A 42 8.77 9.56 -10.39
C ARG A 42 8.77 8.17 -9.81
N ALA A 43 7.59 7.65 -9.44
CA ALA A 43 7.45 6.24 -9.08
C ALA A 43 7.50 5.37 -10.34
N THR A 44 8.39 4.39 -10.36
CA THR A 44 8.49 3.39 -11.44
C THR A 44 7.66 2.15 -11.11
N THR A 45 7.56 1.75 -9.83
CA THR A 45 6.60 0.73 -9.35
C THR A 45 5.19 1.10 -9.79
N PRO A 46 4.41 0.25 -10.47
CA PRO A 46 3.07 0.57 -10.98
C PRO A 46 2.10 1.12 -9.92
N THR A 47 1.24 2.07 -10.31
CA THR A 47 0.37 2.77 -9.35
C THR A 47 -0.65 1.82 -8.73
N ALA A 48 -1.10 0.81 -9.47
CA ALA A 48 -1.97 -0.24 -8.93
C ALA A 48 -1.26 -1.06 -7.83
N ASP A 49 0.02 -1.39 -8.02
CA ASP A 49 0.81 -2.15 -7.06
C ASP A 49 1.09 -1.34 -5.79
N ILE A 50 1.34 -0.03 -5.93
CA ILE A 50 1.47 0.89 -4.78
C ILE A 50 0.14 0.98 -4.03
N ALA A 51 -0.98 1.13 -4.75
CA ALA A 51 -2.31 1.26 -4.15
C ALA A 51 -2.82 -0.03 -3.48
N ALA A 52 -2.29 -1.19 -3.86
CA ALA A 52 -2.63 -2.49 -3.27
C ALA A 52 -1.82 -2.82 -2.00
N GLN A 53 -0.78 -2.03 -1.68
CA GLN A 53 0.03 -2.25 -0.49
C GLN A 53 -0.66 -1.73 0.78
N SER A 54 -0.43 -2.44 1.88
CA SER A 54 -0.92 -2.13 3.21
C SER A 54 0.03 -2.66 4.26
N LEU A 55 0.01 -2.08 5.47
CA LEU A 55 0.75 -2.60 6.61
C LEU A 55 -0.16 -3.45 7.49
N SER A 56 0.28 -4.63 7.86
CA SER A 56 -0.40 -5.43 8.89
C SER A 56 -0.19 -4.75 10.23
N PHE A 57 -1.26 -4.30 10.90
CA PHE A 57 -1.14 -3.56 12.17
C PHE A 57 -0.48 -4.39 13.28
N SER A 58 -0.55 -5.73 13.23
CA SER A 58 0.01 -6.61 14.25
C SER A 58 1.44 -7.07 13.95
N ASP A 59 1.99 -6.77 12.77
CA ASP A 59 3.32 -7.19 12.35
C ASP A 59 4.24 -5.98 12.15
N PRO A 60 5.17 -5.69 13.09
CA PRO A 60 6.08 -4.56 12.96
C PRO A 60 7.06 -4.71 11.79
N SER A 61 7.23 -5.91 11.23
CA SER A 61 8.07 -6.16 10.05
C SER A 61 7.33 -6.02 8.73
N SER A 62 5.99 -5.88 8.76
CA SER A 62 5.18 -5.56 7.59
C SER A 62 5.70 -4.28 6.95
N SER A 63 5.82 -4.25 5.62
CA SER A 63 6.53 -3.18 4.92
C SER A 63 5.80 -2.70 3.67
N PHE A 64 5.99 -1.41 3.41
CA PHE A 64 5.65 -0.74 2.16
C PHE A 64 6.94 -0.50 1.37
N SER A 65 6.92 -0.71 0.06
CA SER A 65 8.06 -0.52 -0.83
C SER A 65 7.66 0.15 -2.15
N THR A 66 8.48 1.11 -2.60
CA THR A 66 8.32 1.76 -3.91
C THR A 66 9.68 2.10 -4.50
N THR A 67 9.81 1.86 -5.80
CA THR A 67 10.96 2.29 -6.59
C THR A 67 10.68 3.64 -7.22
N PHE A 68 11.64 4.55 -7.10
CA PHE A 68 11.58 5.89 -7.63
C PHE A 68 12.79 6.18 -8.51
N GLU A 69 12.64 7.16 -9.39
CA GLU A 69 13.73 7.81 -10.09
C GLU A 69 13.59 9.33 -10.07
N VAL A 70 14.70 10.03 -10.26
CA VAL A 70 14.75 11.49 -10.33
C VAL A 70 15.07 11.91 -11.75
N GLU A 71 14.22 12.76 -12.33
CA GLU A 71 14.47 13.39 -13.61
C GLU A 71 14.42 14.91 -13.45
N ASP A 72 15.42 15.60 -13.99
CA ASP A 72 15.52 17.05 -14.09
C ASP A 72 16.08 17.43 -15.48
N ASN A 73 16.32 18.72 -15.72
CA ASN A 73 16.87 19.20 -16.98
C ASN A 73 18.37 18.92 -17.20
N ALA A 74 19.02 18.25 -16.26
CA ALA A 74 20.41 17.82 -16.28
C ALA A 74 20.55 16.30 -16.02
N GLN A 75 19.55 15.51 -16.42
CA GLN A 75 19.55 14.04 -16.28
C GLN A 75 19.67 13.57 -14.82
N GLY A 76 19.04 14.29 -13.88
CA GLY A 76 19.07 13.97 -12.45
C GLY A 76 20.31 14.49 -11.72
N ALA A 77 21.23 15.18 -12.40
CA ALA A 77 22.46 15.70 -11.81
C ALA A 77 22.22 16.83 -10.80
N LEU A 78 21.02 17.41 -10.74
CA LEU A 78 20.68 18.43 -9.73
C LEU A 78 20.21 17.80 -8.42
N LEU A 79 20.03 16.47 -8.33
CA LEU A 79 19.63 15.81 -7.09
C LEU A 79 20.62 16.13 -5.96
N GLN A 80 20.13 16.78 -4.90
CA GLN A 80 20.87 16.97 -3.65
C GLN A 80 20.51 15.88 -2.65
N ASP A 81 19.24 15.80 -2.29
CA ASP A 81 18.68 14.83 -1.37
C ASP A 81 17.15 14.72 -1.53
N VAL A 82 16.59 13.63 -1.00
CA VAL A 82 15.15 13.47 -0.80
C VAL A 82 14.88 13.33 0.68
N GLN A 83 14.19 14.30 1.27
CA GLN A 83 13.69 14.20 2.65
C GLN A 83 12.39 13.42 2.66
N VAL A 84 12.28 12.48 3.59
CA VAL A 84 11.10 11.64 3.74
C VAL A 84 10.47 11.91 5.09
N TYR A 85 9.19 12.24 5.03
CA TYR A 85 8.36 12.56 6.17
C TYR A 85 7.24 11.53 6.32
N SER A 86 6.80 11.30 7.55
CA SER A 86 5.66 10.45 7.86
C SER A 86 4.71 11.19 8.81
N SER A 87 3.41 11.10 8.58
CA SER A 87 2.38 11.39 9.59
C SER A 87 1.50 10.18 9.82
N PHE A 88 0.87 10.12 10.99
CA PHE A 88 -0.07 9.06 11.36
C PHE A 88 -1.46 9.64 11.51
N THR A 89 -2.46 8.98 10.92
CA THR A 89 -3.87 9.34 11.06
C THR A 89 -4.61 8.17 11.69
N SER A 90 -5.19 8.40 12.87
CA SER A 90 -6.09 7.43 13.46
C SER A 90 -7.51 7.61 12.91
N ALA A 91 -8.12 6.51 12.49
CA ALA A 91 -9.52 6.47 12.05
C ALA A 91 -10.48 6.40 13.25
N ALA A 92 -10.05 5.76 14.35
CA ALA A 92 -10.85 5.59 15.56
C ALA A 92 -10.87 6.85 16.43
N ASP A 93 -9.73 7.54 16.54
CA ASP A 93 -9.59 8.73 17.37
C ASP A 93 -8.71 9.80 16.68
N PRO A 94 -9.31 10.79 16.01
CA PRO A 94 -8.57 11.85 15.33
C PRO A 94 -7.58 12.61 16.22
N ASP A 95 -7.86 12.72 17.53
CA ASP A 95 -6.99 13.42 18.49
C ASP A 95 -5.70 12.64 18.80
N SER A 96 -5.69 11.33 18.52
CA SER A 96 -4.52 10.45 18.62
C SER A 96 -3.65 10.44 17.35
N SER A 97 -3.99 11.24 16.34
CA SER A 97 -3.18 11.38 15.12
C SER A 97 -1.85 12.10 15.41
N VAL A 98 -0.78 11.67 14.75
CA VAL A 98 0.56 12.27 14.92
C VAL A 98 0.87 13.16 13.72
N ALA A 99 1.25 14.40 14.02
CA ALA A 99 1.71 15.35 13.02
C ALA A 99 2.96 14.84 12.31
N GLU A 100 3.26 15.44 11.17
CA GLU A 100 4.37 15.00 10.34
C GLU A 100 5.74 15.11 11.03
N VAL A 101 6.53 14.04 10.92
CA VAL A 101 7.92 13.92 11.40
C VAL A 101 8.85 13.53 10.26
N LEU A 102 10.10 14.04 10.28
CA LEU A 102 11.14 13.62 9.35
C LEU A 102 11.65 12.23 9.75
N ILE A 103 11.48 11.23 8.88
CA ILE A 103 11.90 9.85 9.16
C ILE A 103 13.30 9.54 8.62
N THR A 104 13.66 10.07 7.44
CA THR A 104 14.98 9.89 6.85
C THR A 104 15.31 10.97 5.83
N THR A 105 16.58 11.13 5.52
CA THR A 105 17.08 11.93 4.39
C THR A 105 17.91 11.03 3.50
N LEU A 106 17.50 10.90 2.25
CA LEU A 106 18.16 10.09 1.23
C LEU A 106 19.12 10.99 0.45
N PRO A 107 20.43 10.98 0.73
CA PRO A 107 21.37 11.79 -0.03
C PRO A 107 21.47 11.30 -1.47
N ALA A 108 21.88 12.15 -2.41
CA ALA A 108 22.12 11.74 -3.80
C ALA A 108 23.00 10.49 -3.95
N SER A 109 23.95 10.27 -3.03
CA SER A 109 24.83 9.10 -3.00
C SER A 109 24.12 7.77 -2.69
N ALA A 110 22.88 7.81 -2.19
CA ALA A 110 22.06 6.62 -1.97
C ALA A 110 21.41 6.09 -3.26
N PHE A 111 21.44 6.88 -4.34
CA PHE A 111 20.83 6.54 -5.61
C PHE A 111 21.84 5.88 -6.53
N SER A 112 21.36 4.98 -7.39
CA SER A 112 22.15 4.34 -8.45
C SER A 112 21.52 4.62 -9.81
N PRO A 113 22.31 4.75 -10.89
CA PRO A 113 21.76 4.98 -12.23
C PRO A 113 20.91 3.78 -12.69
N ASN A 114 19.74 4.06 -13.26
CA ASN A 114 18.91 3.06 -13.93
C ASN A 114 19.36 2.86 -15.40
N ALA A 115 18.56 2.13 -16.20
CA ALA A 115 18.87 1.88 -17.62
C ALA A 115 18.87 3.14 -18.50
N ASP A 116 18.21 4.22 -18.05
CA ASP A 116 18.15 5.53 -18.70
C ASP A 116 19.15 6.53 -18.09
N GLU A 117 20.12 6.04 -17.29
CA GLU A 117 21.14 6.81 -16.57
C GLU A 117 20.58 7.80 -15.53
N LEU A 118 19.30 7.69 -15.17
CA LEU A 118 18.67 8.52 -14.14
C LEU A 118 18.95 7.97 -12.73
N PRO A 119 19.17 8.83 -11.71
CA PRO A 119 19.26 8.39 -10.32
C PRO A 119 17.98 7.66 -9.89
N SER A 120 18.13 6.43 -9.41
CA SER A 120 17.04 5.54 -8.99
C SER A 120 17.30 4.95 -7.62
N ILE A 121 16.23 4.74 -6.85
CA ILE A 121 16.27 4.15 -5.51
C ILE A 121 15.00 3.34 -5.27
N THR A 122 15.14 2.23 -4.54
CA THR A 122 13.99 1.55 -3.92
C THR A 122 13.99 1.88 -2.45
N VAL A 123 12.90 2.48 -1.98
CA VAL A 123 12.70 2.77 -0.56
C VAL A 123 11.71 1.76 0.00
N ALA A 124 11.98 1.28 1.21
CA ALA A 124 11.08 0.43 1.96
C ALA A 124 10.99 0.96 3.40
N TYR A 125 9.79 0.95 3.95
CA TYR A 125 9.52 1.35 5.32
C TYR A 125 8.63 0.29 5.98
N THR A 126 9.07 -0.17 7.13
CA THR A 126 8.31 -1.10 7.97
C THR A 126 7.35 -0.35 8.90
N LEU A 127 6.30 -1.02 9.37
CA LEU A 127 5.43 -0.48 10.41
C LEU A 127 6.23 -0.07 11.65
N GLY A 128 7.18 -0.91 12.09
CA GLY A 128 8.03 -0.63 13.24
C GLY A 128 8.84 0.65 13.10
N GLU A 129 9.42 0.91 11.92
CA GLU A 129 10.18 2.14 11.66
C GLU A 129 9.30 3.39 11.68
N LEU A 130 8.12 3.33 11.05
CA LEU A 130 7.18 4.45 10.99
C LEU A 130 6.58 4.77 12.37
N ALA A 131 6.20 3.73 13.12
CA ALA A 131 5.69 3.87 14.48
C ALA A 131 6.77 4.46 15.40
N ALA A 132 7.99 3.92 15.38
CA ALA A 132 9.09 4.41 16.21
C ALA A 132 9.44 5.87 15.92
N ALA A 133 9.47 6.27 14.64
CA ALA A 133 9.74 7.67 14.26
C ALA A 133 8.63 8.62 14.72
N SER A 134 7.38 8.13 14.78
CA SER A 134 6.20 8.88 15.23
C SER A 134 6.01 8.84 16.75
N GLY A 135 6.87 8.12 17.49
CA GLY A 135 6.74 7.94 18.94
C GLY A 135 5.57 7.05 19.36
N LEU A 136 5.06 6.23 18.45
CA LEU A 136 3.94 5.31 18.67
C LEU A 136 4.43 3.93 19.13
N THR A 137 3.59 3.26 19.90
CA THR A 137 3.72 1.87 20.32
C THR A 137 2.58 1.03 19.75
N ALA A 138 2.66 -0.30 19.87
CA ALA A 138 1.65 -1.21 19.31
C ALA A 138 0.25 -1.04 19.92
N SER A 139 0.09 -0.34 21.05
CA SER A 139 -1.22 -0.01 21.62
C SER A 139 -1.83 1.27 21.06
N ASP A 140 -1.08 2.06 20.30
CA ASP A 140 -1.49 3.39 19.85
C ASP A 140 -2.11 3.39 18.44
N TYR A 141 -2.12 2.22 17.77
CA TYR A 141 -2.69 2.06 16.45
C TYR A 141 -3.44 0.73 16.30
N THR A 142 -4.41 0.72 15.39
CA THR A 142 -5.24 -0.45 15.07
C THR A 142 -5.48 -0.55 13.56
N GLY A 143 -6.14 -1.63 13.13
CA GLY A 143 -6.62 -1.73 11.76
C GLY A 143 -7.62 -0.61 11.42
N GLY A 144 -7.46 -0.01 10.24
CA GLY A 144 -8.22 1.15 9.78
C GLY A 144 -7.46 2.47 9.86
N ASP A 145 -6.41 2.55 10.70
CA ASP A 145 -5.53 3.71 10.76
C ASP A 145 -4.64 3.81 9.49
N SER A 146 -3.85 4.87 9.35
CA SER A 146 -2.95 4.99 8.20
C SER A 146 -1.70 5.81 8.49
N PHE A 147 -0.61 5.47 7.80
CA PHE A 147 0.56 6.35 7.65
C PHE A 147 0.49 7.09 6.32
N ILE A 148 0.89 8.36 6.33
CA ILE A 148 1.05 9.17 5.13
C ILE A 148 2.53 9.49 4.98
N ILE A 149 3.16 8.95 3.93
CA ILE A 149 4.57 9.23 3.61
C ILE A 149 4.62 10.34 2.58
N ARG A 150 5.33 11.43 2.90
CA ARG A 150 5.57 12.56 2.00
C ARG A 150 7.05 12.72 1.69
N TYR A 151 7.35 13.00 0.42
CA TYR A 151 8.70 13.21 -0.08
C TYR A 151 8.92 14.70 -0.40
N VAL A 152 10.12 15.21 -0.10
CA VAL A 152 10.61 16.50 -0.58
C VAL A 152 11.88 16.27 -1.37
N LEU A 153 11.83 16.53 -2.68
CA LEU A 153 13.01 16.51 -3.55
C LEU A 153 13.71 17.86 -3.46
N ASN A 154 14.93 17.87 -2.92
CA ASN A 154 15.79 19.04 -2.86
C ASN A 154 16.83 18.99 -3.98
N LEU A 155 17.00 20.11 -4.67
CA LEU A 155 17.99 20.27 -5.74
C LEU A 155 19.18 21.09 -5.28
N THR A 156 20.34 20.86 -5.90
CA THR A 156 21.60 21.57 -5.62
C THR A 156 21.54 23.06 -5.94
N ASP A 157 20.55 23.51 -6.70
CA ASP A 157 20.28 24.92 -7.00
C ASP A 157 19.35 25.60 -5.98
N GLY A 158 18.97 24.90 -4.91
CA GLY A 158 18.16 25.42 -3.80
C GLY A 158 16.65 25.32 -3.99
N ARG A 159 16.17 24.76 -5.11
CA ARG A 159 14.75 24.48 -5.31
C ARG A 159 14.32 23.21 -4.58
N ALA A 160 13.05 23.17 -4.17
CA ALA A 160 12.45 22.01 -3.53
C ALA A 160 11.07 21.70 -4.11
N PHE A 161 10.78 20.41 -4.33
CA PHE A 161 9.51 19.93 -4.87
C PHE A 161 8.85 18.91 -3.95
N SER A 162 7.54 19.05 -3.72
CA SER A 162 6.73 18.15 -2.89
C SER A 162 5.25 18.26 -3.30
N ASN A 163 4.35 17.56 -2.61
CA ASN A 163 2.91 17.50 -2.90
C ASN A 163 2.21 18.88 -3.03
N GLY A 164 2.74 19.93 -2.39
CA GLY A 164 2.16 21.28 -2.38
C GLY A 164 2.52 22.18 -3.57
N ASN A 165 3.44 21.78 -4.45
CA ASN A 165 3.92 22.64 -5.55
C ASN A 165 4.02 21.93 -6.91
N LEU A 166 3.01 21.09 -7.22
CA LEU A 166 2.92 20.29 -8.43
C LEU A 166 1.78 20.75 -9.34
N ASN A 167 1.84 20.39 -10.62
CA ASN A 167 0.70 20.42 -11.52
C ASN A 167 0.14 19.00 -11.75
N ASN A 168 -1.05 18.90 -12.32
CA ASN A 168 -1.73 17.60 -12.55
C ASN A 168 -0.96 16.66 -13.47
N THR A 169 -0.13 17.20 -14.37
CA THR A 169 0.71 16.40 -15.26
C THR A 169 1.81 15.69 -14.48
N VAL A 170 2.43 16.36 -13.51
CA VAL A 170 3.48 15.79 -12.65
C VAL A 170 2.87 14.83 -11.62
N SER A 171 1.79 15.22 -10.94
CA SER A 171 1.22 14.42 -9.84
C SER A 171 0.56 13.12 -10.32
N GLY A 172 -0.24 13.18 -11.39
CA GLY A 172 -1.07 12.06 -11.84
C GLY A 172 -0.98 11.74 -13.33
N GLY A 173 -0.14 12.44 -14.09
CA GLY A 173 0.08 12.11 -15.49
C GLY A 173 0.63 10.68 -15.64
N SER A 174 0.16 9.96 -16.67
CA SER A 174 0.49 8.55 -16.90
C SER A 174 2.00 8.28 -17.00
N TYR A 175 2.79 9.29 -17.40
CA TYR A 175 4.23 9.21 -17.40
C TYR A 175 4.84 9.54 -16.03
N PHE A 176 4.63 10.76 -15.51
CA PHE A 176 5.39 11.30 -14.38
C PHE A 176 5.07 10.68 -13.02
N ARG A 177 3.81 10.33 -12.74
CA ARG A 177 3.41 9.53 -11.57
C ARG A 177 4.15 9.94 -10.27
N SER A 178 4.21 11.25 -10.02
CA SER A 178 5.01 11.86 -8.95
C SER A 178 4.12 12.68 -8.03
N PRO A 179 3.21 12.05 -7.25
CA PRO A 179 2.34 12.77 -6.31
C PRO A 179 3.08 13.27 -5.07
N PHE A 180 4.33 12.82 -4.84
CA PHE A 180 5.15 13.10 -3.65
C PHE A 180 4.52 12.71 -2.30
N GLN A 181 3.36 12.05 -2.30
CA GLN A 181 2.67 11.61 -1.10
C GLN A 181 1.95 10.29 -1.36
N TYR A 182 2.03 9.37 -0.39
CA TYR A 182 1.40 8.06 -0.43
C TYR A 182 0.75 7.77 0.92
N THR A 183 -0.49 7.29 0.89
CA THR A 183 -1.23 6.88 2.08
C THR A 183 -1.23 5.36 2.14
N ILE A 184 -0.78 4.82 3.26
CA ILE A 184 -0.59 3.41 3.49
C ILE A 184 -1.52 3.00 4.63
N PRO A 185 -2.59 2.24 4.35
CA PRO A 185 -3.52 1.82 5.39
C PRO A 185 -2.86 0.76 6.28
N LEU A 186 -3.17 0.83 7.58
CA LEU A 186 -3.01 -0.28 8.50
C LEU A 186 -4.23 -1.17 8.34
N VAL A 187 -4.00 -2.44 8.01
CA VAL A 187 -5.05 -3.43 7.83
C VAL A 187 -4.86 -4.54 8.84
N CYS A 188 -5.96 -5.18 9.20
CA CYS A 188 -5.95 -6.44 9.90
C CYS A 188 -5.58 -7.53 8.88
N PRO A 189 -4.45 -8.22 9.03
CA PRO A 189 -4.12 -9.31 8.12
C PRO A 189 -5.21 -10.38 8.20
N PRO A 190 -5.55 -11.05 7.09
CA PRO A 190 -6.41 -12.22 7.16
C PRO A 190 -5.72 -13.25 8.07
N ILE A 191 -6.48 -13.84 8.98
CA ILE A 191 -5.91 -14.84 9.87
C ILE A 191 -5.79 -16.14 9.07
N VAL A 192 -4.55 -16.63 8.92
CA VAL A 192 -4.28 -17.94 8.33
C VAL A 192 -4.63 -18.99 9.38
N PRO A 193 -5.66 -19.81 9.19
CA PRO A 193 -6.04 -20.81 10.18
C PRO A 193 -5.03 -21.96 10.21
N THR A 194 -4.84 -22.55 11.38
CA THR A 194 -4.09 -23.81 11.49
C THR A 194 -4.78 -24.91 10.69
N ALA A 195 -4.01 -25.55 9.80
CA ALA A 195 -4.50 -26.67 9.02
C ALA A 195 -4.74 -27.90 9.91
N GLY A 196 -5.79 -28.65 9.61
CA GLY A 196 -6.19 -29.87 10.33
C GLY A 196 -7.63 -29.83 10.81
N GLU A 197 -7.97 -30.76 11.69
CA GLU A 197 -9.33 -30.92 12.21
C GLU A 197 -9.63 -29.87 13.30
N TRP A 198 -10.67 -29.08 13.07
CA TRP A 198 -11.25 -28.16 14.03
C TRP A 198 -12.54 -28.75 14.59
N THR A 199 -12.92 -28.32 15.80
CA THR A 199 -14.16 -28.76 16.43
C THR A 199 -15.06 -27.60 16.81
N LEU A 200 -16.38 -27.82 16.69
CA LEU A 200 -17.43 -26.96 17.20
C LEU A 200 -18.17 -27.72 18.30
N ALA A 201 -18.35 -27.11 19.46
CA ALA A 201 -19.25 -27.63 20.50
C ALA A 201 -20.38 -26.62 20.67
N LEU A 202 -21.62 -27.04 20.42
CA LEU A 202 -22.80 -26.18 20.48
C LEU A 202 -23.69 -26.66 21.63
N GLN A 203 -24.11 -25.75 22.49
CA GLN A 203 -24.99 -26.04 23.62
C GLN A 203 -26.19 -25.10 23.65
N ASP A 204 -27.24 -25.58 24.30
CA ASP A 204 -28.47 -24.88 24.53
C ASP A 204 -28.90 -25.08 25.99
N SER A 205 -29.23 -24.00 26.69
CA SER A 205 -29.50 -24.04 28.12
C SER A 205 -30.76 -24.84 28.52
N TYR A 206 -31.72 -25.01 27.60
CA TYR A 206 -32.93 -25.82 27.79
C TYR A 206 -32.88 -27.14 27.02
N GLY A 207 -31.96 -27.26 26.07
CA GLY A 207 -31.64 -28.48 25.36
C GLY A 207 -32.69 -28.87 24.31
N ASP A 208 -33.50 -27.93 23.83
CA ASP A 208 -34.57 -28.14 22.86
C ASP A 208 -34.28 -27.52 21.48
N SER A 209 -32.99 -27.46 21.13
CA SER A 209 -32.39 -26.99 19.87
C SER A 209 -32.25 -25.47 19.79
N TRP A 210 -31.37 -25.02 18.91
CA TRP A 210 -31.14 -23.60 18.63
C TRP A 210 -32.27 -22.90 17.86
N ASN A 211 -33.39 -23.58 17.63
CA ASN A 211 -34.63 -23.01 17.07
C ASN A 211 -34.42 -22.11 15.84
N GLY A 212 -33.60 -22.58 14.90
CA GLY A 212 -33.29 -21.90 13.64
C GLY A 212 -32.04 -21.02 13.66
N ALA A 213 -31.35 -20.90 14.80
CA ALA A 213 -30.01 -20.33 14.87
C ALA A 213 -28.97 -21.33 14.34
N SER A 214 -27.82 -20.85 13.89
CA SER A 214 -26.75 -21.70 13.36
C SER A 214 -25.40 -20.99 13.30
N LEU A 215 -24.32 -21.75 13.11
CA LEU A 215 -23.00 -21.26 12.75
C LEU A 215 -22.69 -21.62 11.29
N ASP A 216 -22.37 -20.61 10.48
CA ASP A 216 -21.74 -20.82 9.18
C ASP A 216 -20.21 -20.78 9.34
N VAL A 217 -19.56 -21.90 9.00
CA VAL A 217 -18.12 -21.97 8.83
C VAL A 217 -17.80 -21.73 7.37
N ILE A 218 -17.08 -20.65 7.07
CA ILE A 218 -16.72 -20.24 5.71
C ILE A 218 -15.21 -20.39 5.55
N ILE A 219 -14.78 -21.34 4.73
CA ILE A 219 -13.36 -21.59 4.41
C ILE A 219 -13.12 -21.18 2.95
N ASP A 220 -12.26 -20.18 2.74
CA ASP A 220 -11.96 -19.62 1.42
C ASP A 220 -13.22 -19.34 0.56
N GLY A 221 -14.25 -18.78 1.21
CA GLY A 221 -15.54 -18.44 0.57
C GLY A 221 -16.53 -19.59 0.46
N THR A 222 -16.17 -20.82 0.84
CA THR A 222 -17.07 -21.98 0.87
C THR A 222 -17.74 -22.11 2.23
N SER A 223 -19.06 -21.96 2.29
CA SER A 223 -19.84 -21.98 3.53
C SER A 223 -20.41 -23.37 3.84
N THR A 224 -20.27 -23.81 5.09
CA THR A 224 -20.92 -24.99 5.67
C THR A 224 -21.67 -24.59 6.93
N ASN A 225 -22.94 -24.98 7.03
CA ASN A 225 -23.83 -24.61 8.13
C ASN A 225 -23.91 -25.71 9.20
N TYR A 226 -23.87 -25.31 10.47
CA TYR A 226 -23.97 -26.17 11.64
C TYR A 226 -25.01 -25.63 12.62
N THR A 227 -25.84 -26.51 13.18
CA THR A 227 -26.88 -26.15 14.15
C THR A 227 -26.92 -27.19 15.28
N HIS A 228 -27.47 -26.81 16.42
CA HIS A 228 -27.77 -27.74 17.51
C HIS A 228 -29.24 -28.18 17.41
N ASP A 229 -29.47 -29.47 17.23
CA ASP A 229 -30.82 -30.04 17.05
C ASP A 229 -31.48 -30.48 18.37
N GLY A 230 -30.82 -30.24 19.52
CA GLY A 230 -31.31 -30.54 20.86
C GLY A 230 -30.42 -31.50 21.65
N GLY A 231 -30.72 -31.66 22.94
CA GLY A 231 -29.84 -32.29 23.93
C GLY A 231 -28.92 -31.30 24.62
N ALA A 232 -28.04 -31.80 25.50
CA ALA A 232 -27.16 -30.95 26.29
C ALA A 232 -26.04 -30.29 25.46
N GLU A 233 -25.51 -30.99 24.46
CA GLU A 233 -24.43 -30.52 23.58
C GLU A 233 -24.44 -31.33 22.28
N THR A 234 -24.10 -30.67 21.17
CA THR A 234 -23.73 -31.33 19.91
C THR A 234 -22.32 -30.90 19.51
N THR A 235 -21.45 -31.88 19.18
CA THR A 235 -20.09 -31.62 18.69
C THR A 235 -19.99 -31.93 17.20
N PHE A 236 -19.37 -31.02 16.44
CA PHE A 236 -18.99 -31.22 15.05
C PHE A 236 -17.47 -31.17 14.90
N ALA A 237 -16.96 -31.89 13.90
CA ALA A 237 -15.59 -31.76 13.43
C ALA A 237 -15.61 -31.36 11.95
N PHE A 238 -14.68 -30.49 11.56
CA PHE A 238 -14.48 -30.09 10.17
C PHE A 238 -12.99 -29.91 9.87
N ASP A 239 -12.59 -30.20 8.64
CA ASP A 239 -11.20 -30.10 8.21
C ASP A 239 -10.91 -28.72 7.63
N VAL A 240 -9.81 -28.11 8.08
CA VAL A 240 -9.23 -26.90 7.48
C VAL A 240 -8.04 -27.33 6.63
N PRO A 241 -8.13 -27.28 5.28
CA PRO A 241 -7.06 -27.72 4.41
C PRO A 241 -5.77 -26.92 4.60
N ALA A 242 -4.64 -27.57 4.36
CA ALA A 242 -3.35 -26.89 4.30
C ALA A 242 -3.33 -25.85 3.17
N GLY A 243 -2.90 -24.63 3.49
CA GLY A 243 -2.87 -23.51 2.54
C GLY A 243 -4.18 -22.72 2.48
N THR A 244 -5.13 -22.97 3.38
CA THR A 244 -6.31 -22.10 3.57
C THR A 244 -5.86 -20.66 3.82
N GLU A 245 -6.45 -19.70 3.10
CA GLU A 245 -6.10 -18.28 3.22
C GLU A 245 -7.00 -17.55 4.22
N SER A 246 -8.23 -18.03 4.42
CA SER A 246 -9.21 -17.40 5.29
C SER A 246 -10.22 -18.38 5.89
N ILE A 247 -10.60 -18.13 7.15
CA ILE A 247 -11.73 -18.77 7.81
C ILE A 247 -12.64 -17.70 8.43
N GLN A 248 -13.96 -17.89 8.34
CA GLN A 248 -14.95 -17.07 9.03
C GLN A 248 -15.92 -17.97 9.79
N ILE A 249 -16.30 -17.55 11.00
CA ILE A 249 -17.41 -18.15 11.75
C ILE A 249 -18.49 -17.08 11.87
N VAL A 250 -19.67 -17.34 11.31
CA VAL A 250 -20.78 -16.40 11.30
C VAL A 250 -21.93 -17.01 12.10
N HIS A 251 -22.38 -16.32 13.15
CA HIS A 251 -23.57 -16.71 13.88
C HIS A 251 -24.82 -16.11 13.25
N ASN A 252 -25.74 -16.99 12.87
CA ASN A 252 -27.07 -16.67 12.39
C ASN A 252 -28.07 -16.82 13.54
N THR A 253 -28.79 -15.74 13.82
CA THR A 253 -29.80 -15.66 14.88
C THR A 253 -31.06 -16.45 14.56
N GLY A 254 -31.59 -17.18 15.54
CA GLY A 254 -32.85 -17.89 15.53
C GLY A 254 -33.86 -17.30 16.51
N SER A 255 -34.73 -18.16 17.05
CA SER A 255 -35.50 -17.83 18.25
C SER A 255 -34.72 -18.24 19.48
N TYR A 256 -34.88 -17.52 20.59
CA TYR A 256 -34.26 -17.84 21.88
C TYR A 256 -32.73 -17.89 21.84
N ASP A 257 -32.07 -17.01 21.07
CA ASP A 257 -30.60 -16.93 21.00
C ASP A 257 -29.94 -16.72 22.37
N GLU A 258 -30.70 -16.21 23.36
CA GLU A 258 -30.26 -16.11 24.74
C GLU A 258 -29.95 -17.46 25.42
N GLU A 259 -30.29 -18.58 24.79
CA GLU A 259 -30.07 -19.94 25.30
C GLU A 259 -28.82 -20.58 24.68
N ASN A 260 -28.30 -20.00 23.59
CA ASN A 260 -27.24 -20.58 22.77
C ASN A 260 -25.85 -20.25 23.34
N SER A 261 -24.98 -21.25 23.45
CA SER A 261 -23.54 -21.06 23.65
C SER A 261 -22.74 -21.99 22.76
N PHE A 262 -21.52 -21.63 22.42
CA PHE A 262 -20.65 -22.52 21.66
C PHE A 262 -19.16 -22.25 21.89
N GLN A 263 -18.37 -23.28 21.62
CA GLN A 263 -16.92 -23.19 21.52
C GLN A 263 -16.44 -23.61 20.14
N VAL A 264 -15.38 -22.97 19.68
CA VAL A 264 -14.61 -23.38 18.49
C VAL A 264 -13.19 -23.66 18.95
N VAL A 265 -12.69 -24.86 18.65
CA VAL A 265 -11.33 -25.29 18.99
C VAL A 265 -10.58 -25.60 17.70
N SER A 266 -9.42 -24.98 17.51
CA SER A 266 -8.58 -25.16 16.33
C SER A 266 -7.78 -26.45 16.36
N ALA A 267 -7.15 -26.80 15.24
CA ALA A 267 -6.37 -28.03 15.08
C ALA A 267 -5.16 -28.13 16.02
N ASN A 268 -4.68 -27.01 16.56
CA ASN A 268 -3.63 -26.97 17.58
C ASN A 268 -4.15 -27.20 19.03
N GLY A 269 -5.47 -27.32 19.22
CA GLY A 269 -6.12 -27.52 20.52
C GLY A 269 -6.47 -26.23 21.27
N GLU A 270 -6.22 -25.06 20.69
CA GLU A 270 -6.58 -23.77 21.29
C GLU A 270 -8.07 -23.47 21.09
N THR A 271 -8.71 -22.90 22.12
CA THR A 271 -10.10 -22.43 22.02
C THR A 271 -10.09 -21.02 21.45
N VAL A 272 -10.62 -20.86 20.23
CA VAL A 272 -10.53 -19.61 19.45
C VAL A 272 -11.78 -18.76 19.57
N LEU A 273 -12.92 -19.39 19.91
CA LEU A 273 -14.16 -18.74 20.29
C LEU A 273 -14.77 -19.54 21.45
N ASP A 274 -15.24 -18.83 22.47
CA ASP A 274 -16.05 -19.36 23.57
C ASP A 274 -17.10 -18.28 23.88
N LEU A 275 -18.27 -18.41 23.26
CA LEU A 275 -19.26 -17.35 23.19
C LEU A 275 -20.63 -17.86 23.63
N GLY A 276 -21.34 -17.00 24.37
CA GLY A 276 -22.67 -17.27 24.89
C GLY A 276 -22.75 -17.12 26.42
N PRO A 277 -23.97 -17.14 26.99
CA PRO A 277 -25.25 -17.10 26.29
C PRO A 277 -25.43 -15.80 25.47
N SER A 278 -26.37 -15.79 24.51
CA SER A 278 -26.64 -14.63 23.64
C SER A 278 -25.49 -14.22 22.69
N PRO A 279 -24.90 -15.14 21.91
CA PRO A 279 -23.85 -14.80 20.96
C PRO A 279 -24.32 -13.73 19.95
N ALA A 280 -23.44 -12.77 19.66
CA ALA A 280 -23.75 -11.69 18.72
C ALA A 280 -24.07 -12.24 17.32
N LYS A 281 -24.89 -11.51 16.57
CA LYS A 281 -25.17 -11.83 15.16
C LYS A 281 -23.99 -11.41 14.27
N GLY A 282 -23.68 -12.23 13.28
CA GLY A 282 -22.73 -11.89 12.22
C GLY A 282 -21.39 -12.58 12.39
N ASN A 283 -20.36 -12.04 11.73
CA ASN A 283 -19.01 -12.60 11.81
C ASN A 283 -18.44 -12.42 13.23
N LEU A 284 -17.92 -13.52 13.78
CA LEU A 284 -17.51 -13.64 15.17
C LEU A 284 -16.00 -13.54 15.36
N PHE A 285 -15.21 -13.62 14.27
CA PHE A 285 -13.80 -13.31 14.35
C PHE A 285 -13.61 -11.79 14.34
N ASP A 286 -12.97 -11.30 15.39
CA ASP A 286 -12.29 -10.02 15.34
C ASP A 286 -10.91 -10.24 14.71
N PHE A 287 -10.80 -10.00 13.40
CA PHE A 287 -9.53 -10.11 12.68
C PHE A 287 -8.47 -9.12 13.20
N CYS A 288 -8.85 -8.17 14.05
CA CYS A 288 -8.00 -7.16 14.65
C CYS A 288 -7.59 -7.48 16.10
N LEU A 289 -7.90 -8.68 16.60
CA LEU A 289 -7.35 -9.20 17.84
C LEU A 289 -6.33 -10.32 17.54
N PRO A 290 -5.22 -10.41 18.31
CA PRO A 290 -4.30 -11.52 18.20
C PRO A 290 -5.02 -12.80 18.66
N LEU A 291 -5.57 -13.55 17.71
CA LEU A 291 -5.94 -14.93 17.91
C LEU A 291 -4.68 -15.76 17.70
N ASN A 292 -4.24 -16.49 18.73
CA ASN A 292 -3.22 -17.52 18.57
C ASN A 292 -3.86 -18.73 17.84
N LEU A 293 -4.08 -18.59 16.53
CA LEU A 293 -4.59 -19.64 15.66
C LEU A 293 -3.50 -20.63 15.24
#